data_AF-A0A9P6GD96-F1
#
_entry.id   AF-A0A9P6GD96-F1
#
_cell.length_a   1.000
_cell.length_b   1.000
_cell.length_c   1.000
_cell.angle_alpha   90.00
_cell.angle_beta   90.00
_cell.angle_gamma   90.00
#
_symmetry.space_group_name_H-M   'P 1'
#
loop_
_entity.id
_entity.type
_entity.pdbx_description
1 polymer ?
#
loop_
_entity_poly.entity_id
_entity_poly.type
_entity_poly.pdbx_seq_one_letter_code
_entity_poly.pdbx_strand_id
1 'polypeptide(L)'
;MSHTLLTERSLIVAGAAMALFIIYQAFLSLKPRPKSLQISEIYVYPIKSLRPTKLKSALATRYGFQHDRVFMLLQVVPDGYKNMAVSRYPDMTQFVTSIEHRKDGQVVVNVTFRAFGSEEKSKTLSVPLTPETEKLDPFNVDMHGSPTAAFKMPNEYNAWFSACFGYEVVLVHLGKNKREVLWTDLVQPKNASLLAQVPVLGAAVPQTPKITFADCAPYLVVSSTSLDNVSSRLAPGEPMDVTKFRPNIVLSGADEAWDEDYWSKVRIGSVDLIMKHNCVRCASVNVDYETGKPGTGESGQVLKKLQKDRRVDKGAKWSPVFGRYAFRRGRDNGQIFKVGDKAVVTDRSKDRTIFTPEKFDLGWLAQYLAVLGLGASATGVEDKVTAGLFFASEACLAQTPYMYRPTVTNIRTLFLHIQAKQVCYATCWALDASWNLVRLTVRLSIMMGLHRSCIPEPDEMRSIFEEREQRKRLWNAVVKMDIHTSLVTGQASPLPADAFLANALDNVQGLPNNSCDLIPALYPLIYEILTKLNTSMEMISYEEVLHYDTEVRRVMRLAVSTAEKESYVMCTTTDIFFRRVLMVLHRYYALDPDAPNIYPRHTGLRSSVVSC
;
A
#
# COMPACT_ATOMS: atom_id res chain seq x y z
N MET A 1 -39.72 -63.20 -33.19
CA MET A 1 -40.12 -61.78 -33.31
C MET A 1 -39.34 -60.82 -32.41
N SER A 2 -38.63 -61.24 -31.34
CA SER A 2 -37.92 -60.28 -30.46
C SER A 2 -36.56 -59.79 -30.97
N HIS A 3 -35.85 -60.56 -31.80
CA HIS A 3 -34.53 -60.16 -32.33
C HIS A 3 -34.60 -59.05 -33.39
N THR A 4 -35.64 -59.03 -34.23
CA THR A 4 -35.81 -58.03 -35.30
C THR A 4 -36.17 -56.65 -34.76
N LEU A 5 -36.92 -56.59 -33.66
CA LEU A 5 -37.31 -55.33 -32.99
C LEU A 5 -36.15 -54.65 -32.26
N LEU A 6 -35.15 -55.41 -31.78
CA LEU A 6 -33.98 -54.85 -31.12
C LEU A 6 -33.04 -54.18 -32.14
N THR A 7 -32.82 -54.80 -33.30
CA THR A 7 -31.95 -54.24 -34.35
C THR A 7 -32.53 -52.98 -34.99
N GLU A 8 -33.85 -52.90 -35.19
CA GLU A 8 -34.49 -51.68 -35.71
C GLU A 8 -34.39 -50.51 -34.73
N ARG A 9 -34.59 -50.74 -33.42
CA ARG A 9 -34.44 -49.70 -32.41
C ARG A 9 -33.00 -49.18 -32.30
N SER A 10 -32.00 -50.06 -32.42
CA SER A 10 -30.59 -49.66 -32.42
C SER A 10 -30.22 -48.84 -33.65
N LEU A 11 -30.75 -49.18 -34.83
CA LEU A 11 -30.55 -48.42 -36.08
C LEU A 11 -31.19 -47.03 -36.02
N ILE A 12 -32.39 -46.91 -35.44
CA ILE A 12 -33.08 -45.62 -35.28
C ILE A 12 -32.32 -44.72 -34.30
N VAL A 13 -31.84 -45.26 -33.17
CA VAL A 13 -31.05 -44.50 -32.20
C VAL A 13 -29.70 -44.06 -32.78
N ALA A 14 -29.02 -44.93 -33.52
CA ALA A 14 -27.77 -44.58 -34.21
C ALA A 14 -27.99 -43.51 -35.29
N GLY A 15 -29.08 -43.62 -36.07
CA GLY A 15 -29.48 -42.63 -37.07
C GLY A 15 -29.81 -41.26 -36.45
N ALA A 16 -30.54 -41.23 -35.35
CA ALA A 16 -30.87 -40.00 -34.62
C ALA A 16 -29.64 -39.34 -34.02
N ALA A 17 -28.72 -40.12 -33.44
CA ALA A 17 -27.45 -39.61 -32.91
C ALA A 17 -26.55 -39.03 -34.02
N MET A 18 -26.50 -39.68 -35.18
CA MET A 18 -25.75 -39.21 -36.34
C MET A 18 -26.37 -37.95 -36.94
N ALA A 19 -27.70 -37.87 -37.02
CA ALA A 19 -28.41 -36.66 -37.44
C ALA A 19 -28.18 -35.48 -36.48
N LEU A 20 -28.26 -35.71 -35.17
CA LEU A 20 -27.94 -34.70 -34.16
C LEU A 20 -26.47 -34.25 -34.23
N PHE A 21 -25.54 -35.17 -34.49
CA PHE A 21 -24.14 -34.85 -34.70
C PHE A 21 -23.93 -33.99 -35.96
N ILE A 22 -24.58 -34.33 -37.07
CA ILE A 22 -24.51 -33.55 -38.32
C ILE A 22 -25.15 -32.18 -38.13
N ILE A 23 -26.30 -32.08 -37.45
CA ILE A 23 -26.94 -30.80 -37.12
C ILE A 23 -26.03 -29.98 -36.20
N TYR A 24 -25.39 -30.59 -35.20
CA TYR A 24 -24.43 -29.91 -34.32
C TYR A 24 -23.19 -29.41 -35.07
N GLN A 25 -22.64 -30.21 -35.99
CA GLN A 25 -21.52 -29.80 -36.86
C GLN A 25 -21.94 -28.70 -37.84
N ALA A 26 -23.13 -28.78 -38.42
CA ALA A 26 -23.70 -27.73 -39.27
C ALA A 26 -23.93 -26.43 -38.48
N PHE A 27 -24.41 -26.52 -37.23
CA PHE A 27 -24.60 -25.38 -36.34
C PHE A 27 -23.27 -24.76 -35.90
N LEU A 28 -22.23 -25.57 -35.68
CA LEU A 28 -20.86 -25.10 -35.46
C LEU A 28 -20.27 -24.43 -36.71
N SER A 29 -20.63 -24.93 -37.90
CA SER A 29 -20.15 -24.40 -39.19
C SER A 29 -20.92 -23.16 -39.67
N LEU A 30 -22.13 -22.91 -39.13
CA LEU A 30 -22.95 -21.72 -39.32
C LEU A 30 -22.59 -20.56 -38.38
N LYS A 31 -21.79 -20.81 -37.33
CA LYS A 31 -21.21 -19.71 -36.56
C LYS A 31 -20.30 -18.90 -37.50
N PRO A 32 -20.48 -17.57 -37.59
CA PRO A 32 -19.57 -16.74 -38.39
C PRO A 32 -18.15 -17.03 -37.93
N ARG A 33 -17.28 -17.45 -38.85
CA ARG A 33 -15.86 -17.58 -38.54
C ARG A 33 -15.41 -16.20 -38.07
N PRO A 34 -14.95 -16.04 -36.82
CA PRO A 34 -14.51 -14.73 -36.36
C PRO A 34 -13.43 -14.26 -37.33
N LYS A 35 -13.60 -13.09 -37.95
CA LYS A 35 -12.53 -12.46 -38.71
C LYS A 35 -11.32 -12.39 -37.79
N SER A 36 -10.21 -12.95 -38.24
CA SER A 36 -9.01 -13.05 -37.41
C SER A 36 -8.44 -11.65 -37.20
N LEU A 37 -8.31 -11.24 -35.94
CA LEU A 37 -7.52 -10.08 -35.58
C LEU A 37 -6.05 -10.35 -35.93
N GLN A 38 -5.24 -9.31 -36.06
CA GLN A 38 -3.80 -9.45 -36.26
C GLN A 38 -3.04 -8.41 -35.45
N ILE A 39 -1.83 -8.75 -35.00
CA ILE A 39 -0.94 -7.76 -34.39
C ILE A 39 -0.48 -6.79 -35.46
N SER A 40 -0.93 -5.54 -35.41
CA SER A 40 -0.46 -4.50 -36.32
C SER A 40 0.82 -3.84 -35.81
N GLU A 41 0.94 -3.63 -34.49
CA GLU A 41 2.07 -2.94 -33.89
C GLU A 41 2.43 -3.49 -32.50
N ILE A 42 3.73 -3.49 -32.20
CA ILE A 42 4.30 -3.88 -30.91
C ILE A 42 5.15 -2.73 -30.37
N TYR A 43 4.92 -2.40 -29.09
CA TYR A 43 5.64 -1.34 -28.39
C TYR A 43 6.17 -1.82 -27.04
N VAL A 44 7.42 -1.42 -26.77
CA VAL A 44 8.08 -1.61 -25.47
C VAL A 44 8.50 -0.24 -24.96
N TYR A 45 8.37 0.00 -23.65
CA TYR A 45 8.71 1.26 -23.01
C TYR A 45 9.76 0.98 -21.94
N PRO A 46 11.06 0.90 -22.31
CA PRO A 46 12.10 0.44 -21.38
C PRO A 46 12.17 1.25 -20.09
N ILE A 47 12.03 2.56 -20.23
CA ILE A 47 11.96 3.51 -19.13
C ILE A 47 10.51 3.98 -18.98
N LYS A 48 9.97 3.85 -17.77
CA LYS A 48 8.63 4.31 -17.44
C LYS A 48 8.47 5.78 -17.85
N SER A 49 7.33 6.08 -18.46
CA SER A 49 6.89 7.43 -18.86
C SER A 49 7.63 8.05 -20.06
N LEU A 50 8.73 7.48 -20.56
CA LEU A 50 9.33 7.93 -21.83
C LEU A 50 8.57 7.38 -23.05
N ARG A 51 8.90 7.86 -24.26
CA ARG A 51 8.32 7.37 -25.52
C ARG A 51 8.78 5.93 -25.83
N PRO A 52 8.00 5.15 -26.60
CA PRO A 52 8.30 3.74 -26.80
C PRO A 52 9.41 3.48 -27.81
N THR A 53 9.97 2.27 -27.73
CA THR A 53 10.61 1.58 -28.84
C THR A 53 9.57 0.75 -29.59
N LYS A 54 9.35 1.06 -30.88
CA LYS A 54 8.51 0.25 -31.77
C LYS A 54 9.29 -0.97 -32.28
N LEU A 55 8.75 -2.16 -32.13
CA LEU A 55 9.40 -3.41 -32.50
C LEU A 55 8.60 -4.20 -33.54
N LYS A 56 9.29 -5.03 -34.33
CA LYS A 56 8.66 -6.00 -35.24
C LYS A 56 8.33 -7.32 -34.53
N SER A 57 9.06 -7.63 -33.48
CA SER A 57 8.83 -8.78 -32.62
C SER A 57 9.31 -8.51 -31.20
N ALA A 58 8.71 -9.18 -30.21
CA ALA A 58 9.13 -9.07 -28.82
C ALA A 58 8.79 -10.36 -28.05
N LEU A 59 9.64 -10.73 -27.09
CA LEU A 59 9.39 -11.85 -26.20
C LEU A 59 8.29 -11.48 -25.19
N ALA A 60 7.12 -12.09 -25.32
CA ALA A 60 6.00 -11.92 -24.41
C ALA A 60 6.17 -12.80 -23.16
N THR A 61 6.42 -12.17 -22.02
CA THR A 61 6.61 -12.85 -20.72
C THR A 61 5.38 -12.72 -19.83
N ARG A 62 5.37 -13.36 -18.65
CA ARG A 62 4.29 -13.15 -17.66
C ARG A 62 4.24 -11.73 -17.08
N TYR A 63 5.33 -10.96 -17.20
CA TYR A 63 5.48 -9.63 -16.60
C TYR A 63 5.39 -8.49 -17.61
N GLY A 64 5.14 -8.80 -18.89
CA GLY A 64 5.08 -7.86 -20.00
C GLY A 64 6.01 -8.30 -21.12
N PHE A 65 6.17 -7.48 -22.15
CA PHE A 65 7.26 -7.71 -23.10
C PHE A 65 8.61 -7.60 -22.39
N GLN A 66 9.59 -8.36 -22.85
CA GLN A 66 10.95 -8.28 -22.32
C GLN A 66 11.43 -6.82 -22.37
N HIS A 67 12.06 -6.39 -21.27
CA HIS A 67 12.52 -5.02 -21.04
C HIS A 67 11.44 -3.94 -20.89
N ASP A 68 10.15 -4.30 -20.80
CA ASP A 68 9.09 -3.31 -20.65
C ASP A 68 9.00 -2.73 -19.21
N ARG A 69 9.19 -1.41 -19.09
CA ARG A 69 9.19 -0.63 -17.84
C ARG A 69 10.12 -1.22 -16.76
N VAL A 70 11.32 -1.63 -17.15
CA VAL A 70 12.35 -2.12 -16.20
C VAL A 70 13.13 -0.99 -15.53
N PHE A 71 13.04 0.23 -16.08
CA PHE A 71 13.57 1.43 -15.46
C PHE A 71 12.46 2.43 -15.08
N MET A 72 12.76 3.30 -14.12
CA MET A 72 11.94 4.45 -13.77
C MET A 72 12.82 5.66 -13.43
N LEU A 73 12.29 6.86 -13.68
CA LEU A 73 12.90 8.13 -13.26
C LEU A 73 12.17 8.68 -12.03
N LEU A 74 12.93 9.20 -11.09
CA LEU A 74 12.43 9.91 -9.91
C LEU A 74 13.06 11.29 -9.83
N GLN A 75 12.25 12.31 -9.55
CA GLN A 75 12.75 13.63 -9.21
C GLN A 75 13.20 13.63 -7.75
N VAL A 76 14.39 14.19 -7.49
CA VAL A 76 14.86 14.46 -6.13
C VAL A 76 14.16 15.71 -5.60
N VAL A 77 13.62 15.64 -4.39
CA VAL A 77 12.98 16.75 -3.68
C VAL A 77 13.53 16.84 -2.26
N PRO A 78 13.41 17.98 -1.55
CA PRO A 78 14.00 18.15 -0.21
C PRO A 78 13.67 17.02 0.77
N ASP A 79 12.44 16.48 0.69
CA ASP A 79 11.94 15.44 1.59
C ASP A 79 11.99 14.01 0.99
N GLY A 80 12.77 13.79 -0.08
CA GLY A 80 12.95 12.46 -0.69
C GLY A 80 12.80 12.43 -2.20
N TYR A 81 11.92 11.57 -2.71
CA TYR A 81 11.79 11.29 -4.15
C TYR A 81 10.34 11.31 -4.63
N LYS A 82 10.11 11.86 -5.82
CA LYS A 82 8.79 11.84 -6.49
C LYS A 82 8.85 11.03 -7.78
N ASN A 83 7.94 10.06 -7.91
CA ASN A 83 7.80 9.26 -9.14
C ASN A 83 7.38 10.15 -10.33
N MET A 84 8.16 10.10 -11.41
CA MET A 84 7.90 10.89 -12.60
C MET A 84 6.95 10.17 -13.56
N ALA A 85 5.92 10.90 -14.02
CA ALA A 85 4.94 10.44 -14.99
C ALA A 85 4.48 11.57 -15.91
N VAL A 86 4.20 11.25 -17.17
CA VAL A 86 3.85 12.23 -18.23
C VAL A 86 2.75 13.20 -17.83
N SER A 87 1.77 12.75 -17.04
CA SER A 87 0.67 13.62 -16.58
C SER A 87 1.11 14.77 -15.66
N ARG A 88 2.27 14.63 -15.00
CA ARG A 88 2.86 15.64 -14.11
C ARG A 88 4.15 16.24 -14.68
N TYR A 89 4.85 15.48 -15.53
CA TYR A 89 6.13 15.82 -16.16
C TYR A 89 6.02 15.59 -17.68
N PRO A 90 5.37 16.51 -18.43
CA PRO A 90 5.12 16.32 -19.86
C PRO A 90 6.41 16.33 -20.71
N ASP A 91 7.46 16.98 -20.22
CA ASP A 91 8.82 17.02 -20.77
C ASP A 91 9.45 15.63 -20.94
N MET A 92 9.03 14.63 -20.16
CA MET A 92 9.44 13.22 -20.34
C MET A 92 9.15 12.68 -21.76
N THR A 93 8.24 13.30 -22.50
CA THR A 93 7.91 12.93 -23.87
C THR A 93 8.98 13.36 -24.88
N GLN A 94 9.94 14.19 -24.48
CA GLN A 94 11.08 14.60 -25.31
C GLN A 94 12.15 13.52 -25.46
N PHE A 95 12.02 12.41 -24.74
CA PHE A 95 12.96 11.30 -24.78
C PHE A 95 12.38 10.13 -25.57
N VAL A 96 13.05 9.77 -26.66
CA VAL A 96 12.72 8.62 -27.50
C VAL A 96 13.69 7.50 -27.23
N THR A 97 13.21 6.26 -27.24
CA THR A 97 14.03 5.08 -26.98
C THR A 97 14.17 4.20 -28.21
N SER A 98 15.35 3.63 -28.41
CA SER A 98 15.59 2.51 -29.32
C SER A 98 16.38 1.41 -28.62
N ILE A 99 16.10 0.15 -28.92
CA ILE A 99 16.86 -0.98 -28.35
C ILE A 99 17.89 -1.44 -29.38
N GLU A 100 19.12 -1.58 -28.94
CA GLU A 100 20.25 -2.03 -29.75
C GLU A 100 20.86 -3.29 -29.14
N HIS A 101 21.10 -4.29 -29.99
CA HIS A 101 21.83 -5.50 -29.64
C HIS A 101 23.27 -5.36 -30.11
N ARG A 102 24.21 -5.21 -29.17
CA ARG A 102 25.63 -5.02 -29.47
C ARG A 102 26.31 -6.35 -29.77
N LYS A 103 27.45 -6.29 -30.46
CA LYS A 103 28.24 -7.47 -30.88
C LYS A 103 28.83 -8.25 -29.71
N ASP A 104 29.05 -7.59 -28.58
CA ASP A 104 29.52 -8.18 -27.31
C ASP A 104 28.41 -8.96 -26.57
N GLY A 105 27.19 -9.02 -27.12
CA GLY A 105 26.04 -9.66 -26.51
C GLY A 105 25.26 -8.77 -25.53
N GLN A 106 25.72 -7.56 -25.26
CA GLN A 106 25.02 -6.60 -24.41
C GLN A 106 23.81 -6.01 -25.15
N VAL A 107 22.67 -5.92 -24.48
CA VAL A 107 21.49 -5.22 -24.99
C VAL A 107 21.36 -3.89 -24.28
N VAL A 108 21.34 -2.79 -25.04
CA VAL A 108 21.26 -1.43 -24.51
C VAL A 108 19.99 -0.74 -25.00
N VAL A 109 19.48 0.19 -24.19
CA VAL A 109 18.51 1.19 -24.63
C VAL A 109 19.24 2.50 -24.90
N ASN A 110 19.15 2.97 -26.14
CA ASN A 110 19.58 4.31 -26.53
C ASN A 110 18.42 5.27 -26.26
N VAL A 111 18.67 6.26 -25.42
CA VAL A 111 17.71 7.31 -25.03
C VAL A 111 18.16 8.60 -25.69
N THR A 112 17.39 9.09 -26.66
CA THR A 112 17.67 10.35 -27.36
C THR A 112 16.74 11.45 -26.86
N PHE A 113 17.32 12.50 -26.29
CA PHE A 113 16.63 13.72 -25.92
C PHE A 113 16.52 14.64 -27.14
N ARG A 114 15.31 14.96 -27.58
CA ARG A 114 15.05 15.78 -28.79
C ARG A 114 15.12 17.29 -28.57
N ALA A 115 15.33 17.73 -27.32
CA ALA A 115 15.48 19.14 -26.97
C ALA A 115 14.40 20.07 -27.59
N PHE A 116 13.13 19.65 -27.57
CA PHE A 116 11.99 20.43 -28.07
C PHE A 116 12.11 20.82 -29.56
N GLY A 117 12.74 19.96 -30.37
CA GLY A 117 12.94 20.16 -31.81
C GLY A 117 14.26 20.83 -32.18
N SER A 118 15.15 21.13 -31.21
CA SER A 118 16.47 21.69 -31.47
C SER A 118 17.50 20.59 -31.70
N GLU A 119 17.82 20.29 -32.98
CA GLU A 119 18.79 19.23 -33.34
C GLU A 119 20.18 19.46 -32.73
N GLU A 120 20.66 20.70 -32.67
CA GLU A 120 21.96 21.06 -32.09
C GLU A 120 22.09 20.72 -30.60
N LYS A 121 20.96 20.68 -29.88
CA LYS A 121 20.91 20.35 -28.45
C LYS A 121 20.52 18.89 -28.20
N SER A 122 20.27 18.13 -29.26
CA SER A 122 19.94 16.71 -29.18
C SER A 122 21.12 15.91 -28.64
N LYS A 123 20.84 15.02 -27.69
CA LYS A 123 21.86 14.18 -27.04
C LYS A 123 21.33 12.76 -26.90
N THR A 124 22.23 11.78 -26.97
CA THR A 124 21.88 10.38 -26.79
C THR A 124 22.71 9.75 -25.67
N LEU A 125 22.06 8.92 -24.86
CA LEU A 125 22.65 8.13 -23.79
C LEU A 125 22.32 6.65 -24.00
N SER A 126 23.33 5.78 -23.96
CA SER A 126 23.13 4.33 -23.98
C SER A 126 23.13 3.79 -22.56
N VAL A 127 22.07 3.06 -22.18
CA VAL A 127 21.94 2.43 -20.85
C VAL A 127 21.82 0.91 -21.03
N PRO A 128 22.61 0.08 -20.32
CA PRO A 128 22.47 -1.38 -20.41
C PRO A 128 21.10 -1.83 -19.86
N LEU A 129 20.32 -2.59 -20.62
CA LEU A 129 18.99 -3.07 -20.18
C LEU A 129 19.07 -4.10 -19.04
N THR A 130 20.21 -4.77 -18.91
CA THR A 130 20.53 -5.77 -17.89
C THR A 130 21.85 -5.43 -17.21
N PRO A 131 21.89 -4.39 -16.35
CA PRO A 131 23.09 -4.04 -15.59
C PRO A 131 23.41 -5.11 -14.53
N GLU A 132 24.65 -5.14 -14.07
CA GLU A 132 25.10 -5.97 -12.94
C GLU A 132 24.58 -5.38 -11.62
N THR A 133 23.38 -5.79 -11.21
CA THR A 133 22.66 -5.23 -10.07
C THR A 133 23.35 -5.42 -8.73
N GLU A 134 24.19 -6.44 -8.61
CA GLU A 134 24.95 -6.76 -7.38
C GLU A 134 25.96 -5.65 -7.00
N LYS A 135 26.33 -4.79 -7.96
CA LYS A 135 27.25 -3.66 -7.77
C LYS A 135 26.53 -2.31 -7.61
N LEU A 136 25.20 -2.30 -7.61
CA LEU A 136 24.40 -1.07 -7.59
C LEU A 136 23.79 -0.80 -6.22
N ASP A 137 23.59 0.47 -5.90
CA ASP A 137 23.00 0.88 -4.63
C ASP A 137 21.52 0.44 -4.54
N PRO A 138 21.13 -0.37 -3.54
CA PRO A 138 19.74 -0.74 -3.32
C PRO A 138 18.88 0.49 -3.03
N PHE A 139 17.65 0.49 -3.53
CA PHE A 139 16.72 1.60 -3.38
C PHE A 139 15.27 1.12 -3.32
N ASN A 140 14.50 1.61 -2.36
CA ASN A 140 13.08 1.28 -2.25
C ASN A 140 12.23 2.30 -3.01
N VAL A 141 11.37 1.79 -3.88
CA VAL A 141 10.44 2.58 -4.67
C VAL A 141 9.03 2.20 -4.29
N ASP A 142 8.21 3.16 -3.88
CA ASP A 142 6.76 2.97 -3.76
C ASP A 142 6.05 3.57 -4.99
N MET A 143 5.37 2.70 -5.75
CA MET A 143 4.47 3.14 -6.81
C MET A 143 3.01 2.89 -6.42
N HIS A 144 2.30 3.97 -6.12
CA HIS A 144 0.86 3.95 -5.86
C HIS A 144 0.47 2.99 -4.71
N GLY A 145 1.26 2.95 -3.62
CA GLY A 145 1.01 2.07 -2.47
C GLY A 145 1.53 0.64 -2.66
N SER A 146 2.47 0.46 -3.58
CA SER A 146 3.02 -0.84 -3.96
C SER A 146 4.55 -0.77 -3.95
N PRO A 147 5.18 -1.01 -2.79
CA PRO A 147 6.62 -0.92 -2.66
C PRO A 147 7.32 -2.06 -3.39
N THR A 148 8.47 -1.76 -3.98
CA THR A 148 9.41 -2.74 -4.54
C THR A 148 10.84 -2.27 -4.34
N ALA A 149 11.76 -3.21 -4.11
CA ALA A 149 13.18 -2.94 -4.18
C ALA A 149 13.59 -2.73 -5.65
N ALA A 150 14.51 -1.79 -5.85
CA ALA A 150 15.13 -1.40 -7.10
C ALA A 150 16.61 -1.05 -6.81
N PHE A 151 17.32 -0.59 -7.84
CA PHE A 151 18.73 -0.24 -7.75
C PHE A 151 18.96 1.11 -8.41
N LYS A 152 19.68 2.03 -7.75
CA LYS A 152 20.07 3.29 -8.39
C LYS A 152 21.11 3.00 -9.46
N MET A 153 20.91 3.58 -10.63
CA MET A 153 21.90 3.52 -11.69
C MET A 153 23.07 4.47 -11.38
N PRO A 154 24.28 4.19 -11.90
CA PRO A 154 25.46 5.03 -11.69
C PRO A 154 25.23 6.51 -12.02
N ASN A 155 25.98 7.38 -11.34
CA ASN A 155 25.78 8.84 -11.40
C ASN A 155 25.88 9.42 -12.81
N GLU A 156 26.62 8.79 -13.73
CA GLU A 156 26.71 9.21 -15.13
C GLU A 156 25.32 9.28 -15.81
N TYR A 157 24.44 8.32 -15.54
CA TYR A 157 23.08 8.30 -16.09
C TYR A 157 22.21 9.37 -15.42
N ASN A 158 22.33 9.50 -14.10
CA ASN A 158 21.56 10.47 -13.30
C ASN A 158 21.92 11.91 -13.69
N ALA A 159 23.21 12.21 -13.83
CA ALA A 159 23.72 13.50 -14.26
C ALA A 159 23.24 13.86 -15.67
N TRP A 160 23.21 12.89 -16.59
CA TRP A 160 22.72 13.11 -17.95
C TRP A 160 21.23 13.47 -17.97
N PHE A 161 20.38 12.72 -17.26
CA PHE A 161 18.95 13.04 -17.16
C PHE A 161 18.74 14.39 -16.47
N SER A 162 19.46 14.64 -15.38
CA SER A 162 19.38 15.90 -14.63
C SER A 162 19.74 17.10 -15.51
N ALA A 163 20.77 16.98 -16.35
CA ALA A 163 21.16 18.00 -17.30
C ALA A 163 20.10 18.25 -18.39
N CYS A 164 19.38 17.21 -18.83
CA CYS A 164 18.31 17.36 -19.81
C CYS A 164 17.04 17.97 -19.23
N PHE A 165 16.69 17.63 -17.98
CA PHE A 165 15.50 18.12 -17.29
C PHE A 165 15.70 19.50 -16.63
N GLY A 166 16.94 19.85 -16.25
CA GLY A 166 17.26 21.08 -15.52
C GLY A 166 17.02 21.00 -14.01
N TYR A 167 16.79 19.81 -13.48
CA TYR A 167 16.63 19.52 -12.04
C TYR A 167 17.15 18.11 -11.74
N GLU A 168 17.41 17.82 -10.46
CA GLU A 168 17.96 16.52 -10.06
C GLU A 168 16.99 15.35 -10.30
N VAL A 169 17.47 14.35 -11.03
CA VAL A 169 16.74 13.15 -11.42
C VAL A 169 17.61 11.91 -11.18
N VAL A 170 17.00 10.87 -10.62
CA VAL A 170 17.61 9.56 -10.44
C VAL A 170 16.93 8.53 -11.34
N LEU A 171 17.76 7.77 -12.07
CA LEU A 171 17.35 6.58 -12.80
C LEU A 171 17.50 5.35 -11.90
N VAL A 172 16.43 4.56 -11.80
CA VAL A 172 16.45 3.30 -11.06
C VAL A 172 16.11 2.13 -11.98
N HIS A 173 16.74 0.98 -11.72
CA HIS A 173 16.49 -0.29 -12.40
C HIS A 173 15.84 -1.28 -11.44
N LEU A 174 14.85 -2.04 -11.93
CA LEU A 174 14.09 -2.97 -11.12
C LEU A 174 14.89 -4.24 -10.73
N GLY A 175 15.92 -4.58 -11.49
CA GLY A 175 16.65 -5.84 -11.38
C GLY A 175 15.76 -7.05 -11.60
N LYS A 176 15.96 -8.08 -10.78
CA LYS A 176 15.12 -9.30 -10.78
C LYS A 176 13.77 -9.10 -10.07
N ASN A 177 13.64 -8.02 -9.29
CA ASN A 177 12.45 -7.74 -8.48
C ASN A 177 11.20 -7.50 -9.33
N LYS A 178 10.03 -7.62 -8.72
CA LYS A 178 8.74 -7.34 -9.33
C LYS A 178 7.82 -6.75 -8.28
N ARG A 179 6.93 -5.89 -8.73
CA ARG A 179 5.94 -5.22 -7.91
C ARG A 179 4.63 -5.98 -7.90
N GLU A 180 3.94 -6.00 -6.77
CA GLU A 180 2.61 -6.61 -6.69
C GLU A 180 1.62 -5.82 -7.56
N VAL A 181 0.71 -6.52 -8.22
CA VAL A 181 -0.38 -5.87 -8.96
C VAL A 181 -1.33 -5.22 -7.96
N LEU A 182 -1.62 -3.95 -8.19
CA LEU A 182 -2.61 -3.20 -7.43
C LEU A 182 -4.03 -3.63 -7.83
N TRP A 183 -4.99 -3.40 -6.95
CA TRP A 183 -6.42 -3.73 -7.11
C TRP A 183 -6.76 -5.22 -7.15
N THR A 184 -7.63 -5.63 -6.22
CA THR A 184 -8.09 -7.01 -6.05
C THR A 184 -8.72 -7.62 -7.32
N ASP A 185 -9.34 -6.79 -8.16
CA ASP A 185 -10.01 -7.23 -9.40
C ASP A 185 -9.05 -7.61 -10.52
N LEU A 186 -7.81 -7.10 -10.49
CA LEU A 186 -6.75 -7.55 -11.38
C LEU A 186 -6.07 -8.83 -10.87
N VAL A 187 -6.15 -9.08 -9.56
CA VAL A 187 -5.50 -10.21 -8.88
C VAL A 187 -6.37 -11.48 -8.87
N GLN A 188 -7.68 -11.37 -8.65
CA GLN A 188 -8.55 -12.53 -8.41
C GLN A 188 -9.13 -13.14 -9.71
N PRO A 189 -9.19 -14.48 -9.83
CA PRO A 189 -10.22 -15.13 -10.63
C PRO A 189 -11.56 -15.01 -9.89
N LYS A 190 -12.62 -14.55 -10.56
CA LYS A 190 -13.96 -14.34 -9.96
C LYS A 190 -14.59 -15.61 -9.33
N ASN A 191 -13.99 -16.79 -9.51
CA ASN A 191 -14.51 -18.09 -9.07
C ASN A 191 -13.50 -18.90 -8.24
N ALA A 192 -12.87 -18.30 -7.22
CA ALA A 192 -12.25 -19.11 -6.18
C ALA A 192 -13.36 -19.71 -5.31
N SER A 193 -13.76 -20.95 -5.64
CA SER A 193 -14.67 -21.77 -4.83
C SER A 193 -14.29 -21.70 -3.35
N LEU A 194 -15.28 -21.66 -2.46
CA LEU A 194 -15.12 -21.76 -1.00
C LEU A 194 -14.21 -22.94 -0.59
N LEU A 195 -14.12 -23.99 -1.41
CA LEU A 195 -13.25 -25.14 -1.20
C LEU A 195 -11.75 -24.86 -1.39
N ALA A 196 -11.36 -23.78 -2.10
CA ALA A 196 -9.96 -23.39 -2.24
C ALA A 196 -9.40 -22.68 -0.98
N GLN A 197 -10.26 -22.41 0.00
CA GLN A 197 -9.89 -21.81 1.30
C GLN A 197 -9.68 -22.86 2.40
N VAL A 198 -9.79 -24.15 2.07
CA VAL A 198 -9.55 -25.26 3.00
C VAL A 198 -8.12 -25.80 2.79
N PRO A 199 -7.20 -25.67 3.76
CA PRO A 199 -5.80 -26.02 3.60
C PRO A 199 -5.56 -27.53 3.82
N VAL A 200 -6.31 -28.40 3.15
CA VAL A 200 -6.27 -29.86 3.42
C VAL A 200 -5.76 -30.72 2.26
N LEU A 201 -5.49 -30.17 1.08
CA LEU A 201 -4.73 -30.90 0.06
C LEU A 201 -3.87 -29.92 -0.73
N GLY A 202 -2.55 -29.94 -0.50
CA GLY A 202 -1.42 -29.57 -1.40
C GLY A 202 -1.62 -28.61 -2.58
N ALA A 203 -2.62 -27.72 -2.56
CA ALA A 203 -2.98 -26.85 -3.64
C ALA A 203 -2.00 -25.68 -3.60
N ALA A 204 -1.28 -25.51 -4.71
CA ALA A 204 -0.33 -24.43 -4.88
C ALA A 204 -0.99 -23.10 -4.49
N VAL A 205 -0.41 -22.42 -3.49
CA VAL A 205 -0.80 -21.07 -3.08
C VAL A 205 -0.92 -20.22 -4.35
N PRO A 206 -2.09 -19.59 -4.64
CA PRO A 206 -2.23 -18.74 -5.80
C PRO A 206 -1.18 -17.63 -5.73
N GLN A 207 -0.15 -17.69 -6.57
CA GLN A 207 0.83 -16.60 -6.64
C GLN A 207 0.11 -15.35 -7.11
N THR A 208 0.23 -14.28 -6.34
CA THR A 208 -0.24 -12.95 -6.75
C THR A 208 0.47 -12.55 -8.05
N PRO A 209 -0.26 -12.00 -9.03
CA PRO A 209 0.35 -11.53 -10.26
C PRO A 209 1.28 -10.36 -9.92
N LYS A 210 2.45 -10.34 -10.56
CA LYS A 210 3.45 -9.29 -10.40
C LYS A 210 3.67 -8.55 -11.71
N ILE A 211 4.16 -7.32 -11.61
CA ILE A 211 4.43 -6.40 -12.72
C ILE A 211 5.79 -5.73 -12.56
N THR A 212 6.26 -5.08 -13.63
CA THR A 212 7.43 -4.19 -13.59
C THR A 212 7.02 -2.80 -13.05
N PHE A 213 7.70 -1.71 -13.45
CA PHE A 213 7.24 -0.34 -13.19
C PHE A 213 6.04 0.08 -14.07
N ALA A 214 5.35 -0.88 -14.70
CA ALA A 214 4.03 -0.68 -15.30
C ALA A 214 3.01 -0.25 -14.22
N ASP A 215 1.98 0.50 -14.61
CA ASP A 215 0.99 1.02 -13.64
C ASP A 215 0.08 -0.06 -13.07
N CYS A 216 -0.56 -0.83 -13.96
CA CYS A 216 -1.63 -1.75 -13.56
C CYS A 216 -1.47 -3.18 -14.06
N ALA A 217 -0.96 -3.38 -15.29
CA ALA A 217 -0.88 -4.70 -15.89
C ALA A 217 0.37 -4.86 -16.78
N PRO A 218 0.81 -6.11 -17.01
CA PRO A 218 1.90 -6.45 -17.93
C PRO A 218 1.70 -5.94 -19.37
N TYR A 219 0.45 -5.93 -19.83
CA TYR A 219 0.11 -5.55 -21.20
C TYR A 219 -1.07 -4.59 -21.21
N LEU A 220 -0.98 -3.59 -22.07
CA LEU A 220 -2.13 -2.83 -22.56
C LEU A 220 -2.37 -3.17 -24.04
N VAL A 221 -3.56 -3.69 -24.33
CA VAL A 221 -4.01 -4.03 -25.69
C VAL A 221 -5.02 -3.00 -26.16
N VAL A 222 -4.90 -2.54 -27.40
CA VAL A 222 -5.82 -1.58 -28.03
C VAL A 222 -6.20 -2.05 -29.44
N SER A 223 -7.34 -1.60 -29.94
CA SER A 223 -7.77 -1.84 -31.32
C SER A 223 -7.43 -0.65 -32.23
N SER A 224 -6.95 -0.91 -33.45
CA SER A 224 -6.80 0.14 -34.46
C SER A 224 -8.15 0.74 -34.85
N THR A 225 -9.21 -0.06 -34.92
CA THR A 225 -10.58 0.41 -35.21
C THR A 225 -11.06 1.42 -34.16
N SER A 226 -10.70 1.20 -32.90
CA SER A 226 -10.98 2.14 -31.80
C SER A 226 -10.15 3.41 -31.90
N LEU A 227 -8.88 3.28 -32.31
CA LEU A 227 -8.01 4.43 -32.57
C LEU A 227 -8.55 5.30 -33.71
N ASP A 228 -9.04 4.70 -34.79
CA ASP A 228 -9.64 5.41 -35.93
C ASP A 228 -10.86 6.22 -35.49
N ASN A 229 -11.67 5.67 -34.57
CA ASN A 229 -12.76 6.44 -33.96
C ASN A 229 -12.23 7.67 -33.19
N VAL A 230 -11.10 7.56 -32.48
CA VAL A 230 -10.49 8.74 -31.83
C VAL A 230 -9.98 9.74 -32.86
N SER A 231 -9.28 9.27 -33.88
CA SER A 231 -8.76 10.10 -34.98
C SER A 231 -9.87 10.89 -35.66
N SER A 232 -11.05 10.29 -35.88
CA SER A 232 -12.21 10.97 -36.47
C SER A 232 -12.76 12.15 -35.65
N ARG A 233 -12.35 12.27 -34.37
CA ARG A 233 -12.73 13.37 -33.48
C ARG A 233 -11.74 14.54 -33.50
N LEU A 234 -10.61 14.38 -34.20
CA LEU A 234 -9.58 15.41 -34.36
C LEU A 234 -9.82 16.22 -35.63
N ALA A 235 -8.93 17.17 -35.91
CA ALA A 235 -9.00 17.94 -37.14
C ALA A 235 -8.88 17.01 -38.38
N PRO A 236 -9.56 17.31 -39.49
CA PRO A 236 -9.43 16.52 -40.72
C PRO A 236 -7.96 16.35 -41.13
N GLY A 237 -7.54 15.11 -41.35
CA GLY A 237 -6.16 14.77 -41.74
C GLY A 237 -5.16 14.64 -40.57
N GLU A 238 -5.58 14.83 -39.32
CA GLU A 238 -4.73 14.63 -38.13
C GLU A 238 -5.02 13.25 -37.47
N PRO A 239 -4.22 12.20 -37.76
CA PRO A 239 -4.41 10.91 -37.12
C PRO A 239 -3.99 10.96 -35.65
N MET A 240 -4.72 10.25 -34.79
CA MET A 240 -4.36 10.12 -33.38
C MET A 240 -3.11 9.25 -33.22
N ASP A 241 -2.10 9.78 -32.52
CA ASP A 241 -0.91 9.02 -32.15
C ASP A 241 -1.25 7.97 -31.08
N VAL A 242 -1.26 6.69 -31.49
CA VAL A 242 -1.54 5.55 -30.61
C VAL A 242 -0.58 5.48 -29.42
N THR A 243 0.66 5.97 -29.56
CA THR A 243 1.68 5.90 -28.51
C THR A 243 1.37 6.84 -27.33
N LYS A 244 0.46 7.81 -27.49
CA LYS A 244 -0.10 8.60 -26.39
C LYS A 244 -0.99 7.76 -25.46
N PHE A 245 -1.60 6.69 -25.98
CA PHE A 245 -2.32 5.71 -25.16
C PHE A 245 -1.39 4.70 -24.47
N ARG A 246 -0.12 4.67 -24.88
CA ARG A 246 0.94 3.82 -24.35
C ARG A 246 0.67 2.29 -24.41
N PRO A 247 0.03 1.74 -25.47
CA PRO A 247 -0.24 0.31 -25.56
C PRO A 247 1.04 -0.49 -25.74
N ASN A 248 1.01 -1.77 -25.41
CA ASN A 248 2.03 -2.75 -25.78
C ASN A 248 1.70 -3.43 -27.12
N ILE A 249 0.41 -3.75 -27.32
CA ILE A 249 -0.08 -4.52 -28.46
C ILE A 249 -1.21 -3.74 -29.12
N VAL A 250 -1.08 -3.47 -30.41
CA VAL A 250 -2.17 -2.94 -31.24
C VAL A 250 -2.70 -4.08 -32.10
N LEU A 251 -4.00 -4.34 -32.01
CA LEU A 251 -4.68 -5.34 -32.84
C LEU A 251 -5.49 -4.63 -33.93
N SER A 252 -5.38 -5.10 -35.17
CA SER A 252 -6.23 -4.67 -36.27
C SER A 252 -7.25 -5.75 -36.64
N GLY A 253 -8.30 -5.34 -37.38
CA GLY A 253 -9.34 -6.23 -37.88
C GLY A 253 -10.56 -6.39 -36.96
N ALA A 254 -10.68 -5.57 -35.91
CA ALA A 254 -11.91 -5.54 -35.11
C ALA A 254 -13.05 -4.92 -35.92
N ASP A 255 -14.24 -5.52 -35.85
CA ASP A 255 -15.39 -5.11 -36.66
C ASP A 255 -15.92 -3.73 -36.27
N GLU A 256 -15.90 -3.40 -34.98
CA GLU A 256 -16.44 -2.15 -34.44
C GLU A 256 -15.45 -1.46 -33.51
N ALA A 257 -15.57 -0.14 -33.40
CA ALA A 257 -14.87 0.62 -32.38
C ALA A 257 -15.33 0.17 -30.99
N TRP A 258 -14.39 0.14 -30.04
CA TRP A 258 -14.58 -0.25 -28.64
C TRP A 258 -14.88 -1.72 -28.41
N ASP A 259 -14.78 -2.57 -29.43
CA ASP A 259 -15.01 -4.00 -29.31
C ASP A 259 -14.08 -4.65 -28.27
N GLU A 260 -12.88 -4.10 -28.08
CA GLU A 260 -11.95 -4.55 -27.06
C GLU A 260 -12.48 -4.42 -25.63
N ASP A 261 -13.47 -3.54 -25.38
CA ASP A 261 -14.13 -3.40 -24.06
C ASP A 261 -14.80 -4.70 -23.58
N TYR A 262 -15.01 -5.66 -24.48
CA TYR A 262 -15.73 -6.91 -24.20
C TYR A 262 -14.87 -8.16 -24.35
N TRP A 263 -13.62 -8.05 -24.83
CA TRP A 263 -12.77 -9.23 -24.96
C TRP A 263 -12.41 -9.75 -23.57
N SER A 264 -12.77 -10.98 -23.22
CA SER A 264 -12.33 -11.60 -21.95
C SER A 264 -11.04 -12.39 -22.13
N LYS A 265 -10.84 -12.93 -23.33
CA LYS A 265 -9.66 -13.74 -23.65
C LYS A 265 -9.27 -13.60 -25.11
N VAL A 266 -8.01 -13.26 -25.36
CA VAL A 266 -7.43 -13.19 -26.71
C VAL A 266 -6.30 -14.20 -26.80
N ARG A 267 -6.32 -15.03 -27.84
CA ARG A 267 -5.28 -16.01 -28.14
C ARG A 267 -4.39 -15.52 -29.26
N ILE A 268 -3.09 -15.57 -29.05
CA ILE A 268 -2.05 -15.23 -30.04
C ILE A 268 -1.07 -16.40 -30.07
N GLY A 269 -0.98 -17.10 -31.20
CA GLY A 269 -0.24 -18.36 -31.27
C GLY A 269 -0.78 -19.39 -30.26
N SER A 270 0.09 -19.82 -29.34
CA SER A 270 -0.26 -20.74 -28.25
C SER A 270 -0.53 -20.03 -26.92
N VAL A 271 -0.38 -18.70 -26.87
CA VAL A 271 -0.53 -17.92 -25.65
C VAL A 271 -1.93 -17.34 -25.51
N ASP A 272 -2.49 -17.51 -24.32
CA ASP A 272 -3.74 -16.89 -23.90
C ASP A 272 -3.46 -15.61 -23.09
N LEU A 273 -3.93 -14.48 -23.60
CA LEU A 273 -4.01 -13.21 -22.88
C LEU A 273 -5.38 -13.09 -22.21
N ILE A 274 -5.39 -13.06 -20.89
CA ILE A 274 -6.57 -12.84 -20.06
C ILE A 274 -6.78 -11.34 -19.91
N MET A 275 -7.88 -10.85 -20.46
CA MET A 275 -8.19 -9.44 -20.55
C MET A 275 -9.00 -9.06 -19.30
N LYS A 276 -8.34 -8.43 -18.33
CA LYS A 276 -8.87 -8.29 -16.96
C LYS A 276 -9.70 -7.04 -16.75
N HIS A 277 -9.27 -5.91 -17.31
CA HIS A 277 -9.88 -4.63 -16.99
C HIS A 277 -9.70 -3.59 -18.09
N ASN A 278 -10.72 -2.77 -18.28
CA ASN A 278 -10.69 -1.60 -19.14
C ASN A 278 -9.74 -0.52 -18.62
N CYS A 279 -8.92 0.07 -19.49
CA CYS A 279 -7.93 1.06 -19.11
C CYS A 279 -8.56 2.45 -19.04
N VAL A 280 -8.67 2.98 -17.82
CA VAL A 280 -9.08 4.37 -17.59
C VAL A 280 -7.96 5.31 -18.03
N ARG A 281 -8.32 6.38 -18.72
CA ARG A 281 -7.36 7.32 -19.30
C ARG A 281 -7.20 8.55 -18.44
N CYS A 282 -5.96 9.00 -18.29
CA CYS A 282 -5.59 10.24 -17.60
C CYS A 282 -5.16 11.32 -18.59
N ALA A 283 -4.82 12.51 -18.08
CA ALA A 283 -4.43 13.67 -18.86
C ALA A 283 -3.18 13.48 -19.74
N SER A 284 -2.41 12.39 -19.58
CA SER A 284 -1.21 12.13 -20.40
C SER A 284 -1.51 12.06 -21.90
N VAL A 285 -2.74 11.68 -22.29
CA VAL A 285 -3.15 11.58 -23.71
C VAL A 285 -3.25 12.95 -24.40
N ASN A 286 -3.33 14.03 -23.63
CA ASN A 286 -3.42 15.41 -24.12
C ASN A 286 -2.04 16.07 -24.26
N VAL A 287 -0.95 15.40 -23.90
CA VAL A 287 0.39 15.97 -24.03
C VAL A 287 0.80 16.01 -25.50
N ASP A 288 1.38 17.12 -25.91
CA ASP A 288 2.04 17.26 -27.19
C ASP A 288 3.49 16.76 -27.06
N TYR A 289 3.81 15.72 -27.83
CA TYR A 289 5.10 15.04 -27.78
C TYR A 289 6.21 15.83 -28.49
N GLU A 290 5.88 16.78 -29.35
CA GLU A 290 6.88 17.62 -30.01
C GLU A 290 7.30 18.75 -29.07
N THR A 291 6.35 19.39 -28.40
CA THR A 291 6.64 20.50 -27.47
C THR A 291 6.90 20.07 -26.03
N GLY A 292 6.57 18.84 -25.64
CA GLY A 292 6.74 18.35 -24.27
C GLY A 292 5.90 19.12 -23.25
N LYS A 293 4.74 19.63 -23.69
CA LYS A 293 3.82 20.48 -22.91
C LYS A 293 2.37 19.98 -23.09
N PRO A 294 1.42 20.44 -22.24
CA PRO A 294 0.01 20.23 -22.53
C PRO A 294 -0.31 20.72 -23.96
N GLY A 295 -0.92 19.86 -24.76
CA GLY A 295 -1.23 20.18 -26.16
C GLY A 295 -2.26 21.31 -26.26
N THR A 296 -2.17 22.06 -27.35
CA THR A 296 -3.14 23.09 -27.72
C THR A 296 -4.10 22.54 -28.78
N GLY A 297 -5.24 23.20 -28.99
CA GLY A 297 -6.20 22.79 -30.02
C GLY A 297 -6.92 21.46 -29.74
N GLU A 298 -7.25 20.72 -30.81
CA GLU A 298 -8.10 19.54 -30.77
C GLU A 298 -7.37 18.31 -30.20
N SER A 299 -6.10 18.10 -30.56
CA SER A 299 -5.26 17.02 -30.04
C SER A 299 -4.83 17.23 -28.58
N GLY A 300 -4.86 18.47 -28.08
CA GLY A 300 -4.79 18.79 -26.65
C GLY A 300 -6.07 18.49 -25.85
N GLN A 301 -7.18 18.14 -26.52
CA GLN A 301 -8.49 17.93 -25.90
C GLN A 301 -9.03 16.51 -26.07
N VAL A 302 -8.19 15.54 -26.47
CA VAL A 302 -8.57 14.13 -26.68
C VAL A 302 -9.31 13.55 -25.48
N LEU A 303 -8.80 13.76 -24.26
CA LEU A 303 -9.43 13.25 -23.05
C LEU A 303 -10.85 13.81 -22.88
N LYS A 304 -11.05 15.11 -23.09
CA LYS A 304 -12.36 15.78 -23.02
C LYS A 304 -13.31 15.26 -24.09
N LYS A 305 -12.81 14.99 -25.30
CA LYS A 305 -13.58 14.41 -26.41
C LYS A 305 -14.03 12.99 -26.11
N LEU A 306 -13.18 12.17 -25.49
CA LEU A 306 -13.53 10.82 -25.04
C LEU A 306 -14.49 10.85 -23.86
N GLN A 307 -14.38 11.82 -22.95
CA GLN A 307 -15.27 11.91 -21.79
C GLN A 307 -16.76 12.06 -22.14
N LYS A 308 -17.10 12.51 -23.35
CA LYS A 308 -18.49 12.68 -23.80
C LYS A 308 -19.28 11.37 -23.81
N ASP A 309 -18.63 10.26 -24.17
CA ASP A 309 -19.28 8.96 -24.42
C ASP A 309 -18.50 7.76 -23.87
N ARG A 310 -17.23 7.94 -23.48
CA ARG A 310 -16.36 6.85 -23.00
C ARG A 310 -16.23 6.76 -21.49
N ARG A 311 -17.03 7.50 -20.72
CA ARG A 311 -17.21 7.30 -19.26
C ARG A 311 -18.13 6.10 -18.99
N VAL A 312 -17.70 4.94 -19.50
CA VAL A 312 -18.51 3.70 -19.55
C VAL A 312 -18.24 2.75 -18.39
N ASP A 313 -17.23 3.04 -17.57
CA ASP A 313 -16.91 2.29 -16.37
C ASP A 313 -17.65 2.89 -15.17
N LYS A 314 -18.53 2.11 -14.53
CA LYS A 314 -19.34 2.56 -13.39
C LYS A 314 -18.50 2.92 -12.16
N GLY A 315 -17.34 2.28 -12.01
CA GLY A 315 -16.43 2.48 -10.88
C GLY A 315 -15.45 3.63 -11.08
N ALA A 316 -15.20 4.03 -12.33
CA ALA A 316 -14.39 5.18 -12.69
C ALA A 316 -15.19 6.24 -13.46
N LYS A 317 -16.31 6.69 -12.86
CA LYS A 317 -17.34 7.57 -13.47
C LYS A 317 -16.80 8.83 -14.17
N TRP A 318 -15.65 9.35 -13.74
CA TRP A 318 -15.09 10.62 -14.25
C TRP A 318 -14.05 10.46 -15.36
N SER A 319 -13.55 9.24 -15.57
CA SER A 319 -12.45 8.96 -16.49
C SER A 319 -12.96 8.18 -17.70
N PRO A 320 -12.58 8.57 -18.93
CA PRO A 320 -12.93 7.81 -20.11
C PRO A 320 -12.08 6.53 -20.21
N VAL A 321 -12.59 5.53 -20.92
CA VAL A 321 -11.92 4.25 -21.16
C VAL A 321 -11.37 4.16 -22.59
N PHE A 322 -10.12 3.72 -22.71
CA PHE A 322 -9.50 3.32 -23.98
C PHE A 322 -8.45 2.22 -23.77
N GLY A 323 -8.64 1.08 -24.44
CA GLY A 323 -7.76 -0.08 -24.32
C GLY A 323 -8.09 -0.98 -23.14
N ARG A 324 -7.43 -2.14 -23.10
CA ARG A 324 -7.71 -3.20 -22.13
C ARG A 324 -6.44 -3.82 -21.58
N TYR A 325 -6.39 -3.91 -20.25
CA TYR A 325 -5.31 -4.54 -19.51
C TYR A 325 -5.36 -6.06 -19.65
N ALA A 326 -4.21 -6.65 -19.93
CA ALA A 326 -4.11 -8.08 -20.19
C ALA A 326 -2.96 -8.73 -19.40
N PHE A 327 -3.20 -9.99 -19.03
CA PHE A 327 -2.28 -10.85 -18.32
C PHE A 327 -2.06 -12.12 -19.11
N ARG A 328 -0.80 -12.47 -19.33
CA ARG A 328 -0.46 -13.72 -20.00
C ARG A 328 -0.68 -14.92 -19.07
N ARG A 329 -1.38 -15.95 -19.55
CA ARG A 329 -1.52 -17.24 -18.86
C ARG A 329 -0.43 -18.21 -19.36
N GLY A 330 0.19 -18.95 -18.45
CA GLY A 330 1.23 -19.95 -18.76
C GLY A 330 2.43 -19.83 -17.82
N ARG A 331 3.12 -20.95 -17.57
CA ARG A 331 4.33 -21.01 -16.72
C ARG A 331 5.65 -21.03 -17.51
N ASP A 332 5.59 -21.08 -18.83
CA ASP A 332 6.79 -21.08 -19.67
C ASP A 332 7.46 -19.69 -19.73
N ASN A 333 8.71 -19.68 -20.21
CA ASN A 333 9.60 -18.52 -20.25
C ASN A 333 9.17 -17.40 -21.22
N GLY A 334 8.09 -17.58 -21.97
CA GLY A 334 7.55 -16.60 -22.90
C GLY A 334 7.43 -17.11 -24.33
N GLN A 335 6.69 -16.38 -25.15
CA GLN A 335 6.57 -16.63 -26.59
C GLN A 335 6.92 -15.36 -27.35
N ILE A 336 7.64 -15.48 -28.47
CA ILE A 336 7.89 -14.34 -29.34
C ILE A 336 6.60 -14.00 -30.09
N PHE A 337 6.09 -12.79 -29.88
CA PHE A 337 5.02 -12.23 -30.70
C PHE A 337 5.66 -11.42 -31.83
N LYS A 338 5.08 -11.49 -33.02
CA LYS A 338 5.51 -10.77 -34.22
C LYS A 338 4.35 -9.94 -34.79
N VAL A 339 4.68 -8.79 -35.36
CA VAL A 339 3.73 -8.05 -36.20
C VAL A 339 3.28 -8.97 -37.35
N GLY A 340 1.97 -9.05 -37.55
CA GLY A 340 1.30 -9.97 -38.48
C GLY A 340 0.80 -11.27 -37.84
N ASP A 341 1.17 -11.58 -36.58
CA ASP A 341 0.63 -12.76 -35.90
C ASP A 341 -0.89 -12.66 -35.76
N LYS A 342 -1.58 -13.77 -36.07
CA LYS A 342 -3.02 -13.87 -35.93
C LYS A 342 -3.42 -13.90 -34.45
N ALA A 343 -4.43 -13.11 -34.12
CA ALA A 343 -5.07 -13.06 -32.83
C ALA A 343 -6.55 -13.47 -32.97
N VAL A 344 -7.05 -14.23 -31.99
CA VAL A 344 -8.45 -14.69 -31.97
C VAL A 344 -9.05 -14.37 -30.61
N VAL A 345 -10.18 -13.66 -30.61
CA VAL A 345 -11.00 -13.48 -29.40
C VAL A 345 -11.67 -14.82 -29.11
N THR A 346 -11.23 -15.48 -28.04
CA THR A 346 -11.72 -16.83 -27.66
C THR A 346 -12.81 -16.77 -26.61
N ASP A 347 -12.95 -15.64 -25.91
CA ASP A 347 -13.99 -15.43 -24.91
C ASP A 347 -14.37 -13.95 -24.81
N ARG A 348 -15.64 -13.65 -24.52
CA ARG A 348 -16.21 -12.31 -24.45
C ARG A 348 -17.05 -12.12 -23.20
N SER A 349 -16.92 -10.96 -22.55
CA SER A 349 -17.80 -10.56 -21.45
C SER A 349 -19.09 -9.95 -21.98
N LYS A 350 -20.20 -10.21 -21.29
CA LYS A 350 -21.49 -9.56 -21.57
C LYS A 350 -21.45 -8.07 -21.21
N ASP A 351 -20.85 -7.77 -20.06
CA ASP A 351 -20.75 -6.43 -19.52
C ASP A 351 -19.29 -5.92 -19.55
N ARG A 352 -19.14 -4.61 -19.48
CA ARG A 352 -17.84 -3.97 -19.25
C ARG A 352 -17.36 -4.24 -17.82
N THR A 353 -16.05 -4.19 -17.63
CA THR A 353 -15.46 -4.27 -16.29
C THR A 353 -15.79 -3.01 -15.49
N ILE A 354 -15.80 -3.14 -14.16
CA ILE A 354 -16.05 -2.04 -13.24
C ILE A 354 -14.78 -1.86 -12.41
N PHE A 355 -14.18 -0.68 -12.48
CA PHE A 355 -13.02 -0.34 -11.67
C PHE A 355 -13.44 -0.25 -10.22
N THR A 356 -13.18 -1.28 -9.41
CA THR A 356 -13.30 -1.12 -7.97
C THR A 356 -12.01 -0.43 -7.47
N PRO A 357 -12.07 0.84 -7.04
CA PRO A 357 -10.92 1.40 -6.32
C PRO A 357 -10.59 0.49 -5.13
N GLU A 358 -9.33 0.50 -4.70
CA GLU A 358 -8.90 -0.26 -3.52
C GLU A 358 -9.93 -0.09 -2.42
N LYS A 359 -10.32 -1.22 -1.80
CA LYS A 359 -11.25 -1.19 -0.66
C LYS A 359 -10.77 -0.08 0.27
N PHE A 360 -11.66 0.88 0.53
CA PHE A 360 -11.45 1.94 1.51
C PHE A 360 -10.75 1.34 2.74
N ASP A 361 -9.61 1.90 3.16
CA ASP A 361 -8.90 1.36 4.32
C ASP A 361 -9.79 1.57 5.56
N LEU A 362 -10.47 0.49 5.94
CA LEU A 362 -11.35 0.47 7.10
C LEU A 362 -10.57 0.72 8.39
N GLY A 363 -9.26 0.45 8.42
CA GLY A 363 -8.38 0.82 9.52
C GLY A 363 -8.23 2.34 9.65
N TRP A 364 -7.96 3.03 8.54
CA TRP A 364 -7.95 4.50 8.51
C TRP A 364 -9.31 5.09 8.85
N LEU A 365 -10.41 4.55 8.31
CA LEU A 365 -11.77 5.03 8.62
C LEU A 365 -12.04 4.95 10.12
N ALA A 366 -11.73 3.79 10.71
CA ALA A 366 -11.93 3.55 12.12
C ALA A 366 -11.15 4.58 12.94
N GLN A 367 -9.87 4.81 12.61
CA GLN A 367 -9.06 5.81 13.31
C GLN A 367 -9.65 7.21 13.19
N TYR A 368 -10.03 7.62 11.98
CA TYR A 368 -10.60 8.94 11.71
C TYR A 368 -11.88 9.17 12.51
N LEU A 369 -12.80 8.20 12.50
CA LEU A 369 -14.04 8.24 13.27
C LEU A 369 -13.80 8.29 14.78
N ALA A 370 -12.81 7.56 15.31
CA ALA A 370 -12.46 7.62 16.73
C ALA A 370 -11.91 9.01 17.12
N VAL A 371 -11.09 9.63 16.27
CA VAL A 371 -10.59 11.01 16.47
C VAL A 371 -11.74 12.00 16.46
N LEU A 372 -12.67 11.89 15.50
CA LEU A 372 -13.86 12.74 15.45
C LEU A 372 -14.73 12.56 16.70
N GLY A 373 -14.90 11.32 17.18
CA GLY A 373 -15.65 11.04 18.42
C GLY A 373 -15.02 11.72 19.64
N LEU A 374 -13.70 11.61 19.80
CA LEU A 374 -12.99 12.29 20.89
C LEU A 374 -13.08 13.81 20.78
N GLY A 375 -12.95 14.36 19.57
CA GLY A 375 -13.11 15.79 19.30
C GLY A 375 -14.51 16.29 19.62
N ALA A 376 -15.54 15.55 19.20
CA ALA A 376 -16.94 15.84 19.49
C ALA A 376 -17.23 15.84 21.00
N SER A 377 -16.69 14.86 21.73
CA SER A 377 -16.79 14.83 23.20
C SER A 377 -16.11 16.04 23.85
N ALA A 378 -14.91 16.41 23.38
CA ALA A 378 -14.16 17.53 23.94
C ALA A 378 -14.83 18.90 23.70
N THR A 379 -15.61 19.06 22.62
CA THR A 379 -16.31 20.30 22.28
C THR A 379 -17.77 20.34 22.74
N GLY A 380 -18.24 19.31 23.45
CA GLY A 380 -19.59 19.27 24.01
C GLY A 380 -20.70 19.00 22.97
N VAL A 381 -20.40 18.30 21.89
CA VAL A 381 -21.40 17.83 20.91
C VAL A 381 -22.29 16.75 21.54
N GLU A 382 -23.56 16.68 21.13
CA GLU A 382 -24.54 15.71 21.64
C GLU A 382 -24.00 14.27 21.74
N ASP A 383 -24.23 13.64 22.91
CA ASP A 383 -23.74 12.30 23.25
C ASP A 383 -24.14 11.24 22.21
N LYS A 384 -25.32 11.36 21.60
CA LYS A 384 -25.77 10.41 20.56
C LYS A 384 -24.89 10.42 19.32
N VAL A 385 -24.44 11.60 18.90
CA VAL A 385 -23.57 11.77 17.72
C VAL A 385 -22.17 11.24 18.06
N THR A 386 -21.66 11.62 19.23
CA THR A 386 -20.39 11.15 19.77
C THR A 386 -20.34 9.62 19.88
N ALA A 387 -21.39 9.00 20.44
CA ALA A 387 -21.53 7.55 20.51
C ALA A 387 -21.61 6.90 19.13
N GLY A 388 -22.38 7.49 18.20
CA GLY A 388 -22.48 7.02 16.82
C GLY A 388 -21.11 6.97 16.11
N LEU A 389 -20.25 7.96 16.34
CA LEU A 389 -18.89 7.99 15.78
C LEU A 389 -18.02 6.86 16.34
N PHE A 390 -18.06 6.60 17.64
CA PHE A 390 -17.33 5.49 18.25
C PHE A 390 -17.85 4.13 17.79
N PHE A 391 -19.17 3.92 17.72
CA PHE A 391 -19.74 2.67 17.20
C PHE A 391 -19.38 2.44 15.72
N ALA A 392 -19.44 3.48 14.89
CA ALA A 392 -19.02 3.39 13.50
C ALA A 392 -17.52 3.04 13.40
N SER A 393 -16.69 3.64 14.26
CA SER A 393 -15.26 3.32 14.34
C SER A 393 -15.02 1.86 14.72
N GLU A 394 -15.70 1.34 15.74
CA GLU A 394 -15.60 -0.07 16.15
C GLU A 394 -16.07 -1.01 15.03
N ALA A 395 -17.18 -0.69 14.35
CA ALA A 395 -17.69 -1.48 13.23
C ALA A 395 -16.73 -1.51 12.04
N CYS A 396 -16.03 -0.40 11.76
CA CYS A 396 -14.97 -0.36 10.75
C CYS A 396 -13.77 -1.20 11.18
N LEU A 397 -13.31 -1.07 12.43
CA LEU A 397 -12.18 -1.84 12.95
C LEU A 397 -12.47 -3.35 12.94
N ALA A 398 -13.68 -3.76 13.32
CA ALA A 398 -14.12 -5.16 13.34
C ALA A 398 -14.07 -5.84 11.96
N GLN A 399 -14.16 -5.06 10.88
CA GLN A 399 -14.06 -5.54 9.50
C GLN A 399 -12.61 -5.61 8.99
N THR A 400 -11.63 -5.21 9.80
CA THR A 400 -10.21 -5.35 9.50
C THR A 400 -9.65 -6.65 10.08
N PRO A 401 -8.52 -7.15 9.56
CA PRO A 401 -7.85 -8.33 10.11
C PRO A 401 -7.14 -8.10 11.45
N TYR A 402 -7.46 -7.03 12.20
CA TYR A 402 -6.62 -6.53 13.30
C TYR A 402 -6.32 -7.56 14.40
N MET A 403 -7.20 -8.54 14.62
CA MET A 403 -7.00 -9.58 15.63
C MET A 403 -5.87 -10.57 15.29
N TYR A 404 -5.58 -10.78 14.00
CA TYR A 404 -4.57 -11.74 13.55
C TYR A 404 -3.44 -11.10 12.74
N ARG A 405 -3.67 -9.92 12.15
CA ARG A 405 -2.69 -9.13 11.40
C ARG A 405 -2.87 -7.62 11.68
N PRO A 406 -2.56 -7.17 12.91
CA PRO A 406 -2.66 -5.77 13.29
C PRO A 406 -1.64 -4.90 12.54
N THR A 407 -2.06 -3.67 12.27
CA THR A 407 -1.25 -2.59 11.74
C THR A 407 -1.05 -1.50 12.80
N VAL A 408 -0.12 -0.58 12.56
CA VAL A 408 0.11 0.58 13.44
C VAL A 408 -1.18 1.41 13.60
N THR A 409 -1.95 1.55 12.52
CA THR A 409 -3.27 2.21 12.52
C THR A 409 -4.26 1.49 13.41
N ASN A 410 -4.27 0.15 13.42
CA ASN A 410 -5.16 -0.61 14.32
C ASN A 410 -4.81 -0.37 15.79
N ILE A 411 -3.51 -0.40 16.15
CA ILE A 411 -3.07 -0.15 17.53
C ILE A 411 -3.41 1.29 17.97
N ARG A 412 -3.16 2.28 17.12
CA ARG A 412 -3.55 3.68 17.38
C ARG A 412 -5.06 3.80 17.59
N THR A 413 -5.86 3.11 16.78
CA THR A 413 -7.33 3.14 16.89
C THR A 413 -7.80 2.50 18.19
N LEU A 414 -7.28 1.33 18.56
CA LEU A 414 -7.58 0.69 19.84
C LEU A 414 -7.23 1.59 21.03
N PHE A 415 -6.08 2.26 20.97
CA PHE A 415 -5.67 3.22 21.98
C PHE A 415 -6.65 4.39 22.12
N LEU A 416 -7.12 4.96 21.00
CA LEU A 416 -8.13 6.02 21.00
C LEU A 416 -9.46 5.54 21.60
N HIS A 417 -9.87 4.30 21.34
CA HIS A 417 -11.05 3.70 21.97
C HIS A 417 -10.90 3.50 23.48
N ILE A 418 -9.72 3.10 23.95
CA ILE A 418 -9.44 3.00 25.39
C ILE A 418 -9.57 4.39 26.03
N GLN A 419 -8.97 5.42 25.43
CA GLN A 419 -9.10 6.81 25.90
C GLN A 419 -10.57 7.26 25.93
N ALA A 420 -11.34 6.97 24.87
CA ALA A 420 -12.75 7.31 24.81
C ALA A 420 -13.55 6.65 25.96
N LYS A 421 -13.27 5.38 26.27
CA LYS A 421 -13.92 4.70 27.41
C LYS A 421 -13.53 5.30 28.76
N GLN A 422 -12.28 5.72 28.92
CA GLN A 422 -11.76 6.28 30.17
C GLN A 422 -12.16 7.75 30.40
N VAL A 423 -12.44 8.50 29.34
CA VAL A 423 -12.73 9.95 29.43
C VAL A 423 -14.19 10.26 29.10
N CYS A 424 -14.72 9.75 28.00
CA CYS A 424 -16.08 10.09 27.52
C CYS A 424 -17.17 9.26 28.22
N TYR A 425 -16.85 8.03 28.63
CA TYR A 425 -17.80 7.10 29.27
C TYR A 425 -17.33 6.66 30.66
N ALA A 426 -16.64 7.54 31.38
CA ALA A 426 -15.98 7.25 32.64
C ALA A 426 -16.97 6.84 33.76
N THR A 427 -17.31 5.56 33.78
CA THR A 427 -18.02 4.88 34.88
C THR A 427 -17.08 3.85 35.50
N CYS A 428 -17.31 3.44 36.75
CA CYS A 428 -16.52 2.37 37.38
C CYS A 428 -16.46 1.11 36.50
N TRP A 429 -17.60 0.71 35.92
CA TRP A 429 -17.71 -0.41 34.99
C TRP A 429 -16.92 -0.21 33.69
N ALA A 430 -16.94 0.99 33.10
CA ALA A 430 -16.22 1.28 31.88
C ALA A 430 -14.70 1.30 32.09
N LEU A 431 -14.25 1.78 33.26
CA LEU A 431 -12.85 1.75 33.66
C LEU A 431 -12.37 0.30 33.84
N ASP A 432 -13.13 -0.54 34.52
CA ASP A 432 -12.79 -1.96 34.69
C ASP A 432 -12.82 -2.71 33.35
N ALA A 433 -13.83 -2.46 32.50
CA ALA A 433 -13.93 -3.06 31.18
C ALA A 433 -12.79 -2.63 30.23
N SER A 434 -12.21 -1.44 30.46
CA SER A 434 -11.08 -0.94 29.66
C SER A 434 -9.84 -1.83 29.79
N TRP A 435 -9.67 -2.52 30.91
CA TRP A 435 -8.55 -3.43 31.15
C TRP A 435 -8.47 -4.55 30.10
N ASN A 436 -9.60 -5.15 29.70
CA ASN A 436 -9.60 -6.20 28.66
C ASN A 436 -9.09 -5.67 27.31
N LEU A 437 -9.50 -4.45 26.95
CA LEU A 437 -9.10 -3.82 25.69
C LEU A 437 -7.63 -3.39 25.72
N VAL A 438 -7.14 -2.90 26.86
CA VAL A 438 -5.72 -2.62 27.11
C VAL A 438 -4.89 -3.90 26.94
N ARG A 439 -5.31 -5.02 27.56
CA ARG A 439 -4.62 -6.31 27.42
C ARG A 439 -4.54 -6.81 25.98
N LEU A 440 -5.64 -6.70 25.25
CA LEU A 440 -5.65 -7.02 23.82
C LEU A 440 -4.65 -6.13 23.05
N THR A 441 -4.67 -4.83 23.32
CA THR A 441 -3.80 -3.85 22.66
C THR A 441 -2.31 -4.11 22.93
N VAL A 442 -1.95 -4.43 24.18
CA VAL A 442 -0.57 -4.80 24.56
C VAL A 442 -0.14 -6.06 23.81
N ARG A 443 -0.95 -7.13 23.80
CA ARG A 443 -0.63 -8.38 23.09
C ARG A 443 -0.45 -8.18 21.59
N LEU A 444 -1.36 -7.43 20.95
CA LEU A 444 -1.25 -7.11 19.52
C LEU A 444 0.01 -6.27 19.23
N SER A 445 0.36 -5.33 20.12
CA SER A 445 1.58 -4.52 20.01
C SER A 445 2.85 -5.37 20.13
N ILE A 446 2.86 -6.34 21.05
CA ILE A 446 3.96 -7.31 21.19
C ILE A 446 4.07 -8.19 19.95
N MET A 447 2.94 -8.71 19.44
CA MET A 447 2.89 -9.51 18.22
C MET A 447 3.45 -8.76 17.01
N MET A 448 3.26 -7.44 16.95
CA MET A 448 3.85 -6.56 15.93
C MET A 448 5.34 -6.25 16.14
N GLY A 449 5.93 -6.69 17.25
CA GLY A 449 7.31 -6.39 17.61
C GLY A 449 7.56 -4.94 18.06
N LEU A 450 6.54 -4.19 18.50
CA LEU A 450 6.71 -2.79 18.92
C LEU A 450 7.60 -2.63 20.18
N HIS A 451 7.78 -3.70 20.94
CA HIS A 451 8.59 -3.76 22.16
C HIS A 451 10.11 -3.89 21.90
N ARG A 452 10.55 -4.16 20.67
CA ARG A 452 11.97 -4.41 20.35
C ARG A 452 12.68 -3.12 19.92
N SER A 453 13.77 -2.78 20.62
CA SER A 453 14.70 -1.71 20.24
C SER A 453 15.89 -2.31 19.47
N CYS A 454 16.10 -1.95 18.19
CA CYS A 454 17.35 -2.27 17.49
C CYS A 454 18.35 -1.12 17.67
N ILE A 455 19.59 -1.44 18.07
CA ILE A 455 20.74 -0.52 18.08
C ILE A 455 21.12 -0.22 16.62
N PRO A 456 21.38 1.04 16.23
CA PRO A 456 21.73 1.38 14.85
C PRO A 456 23.19 1.05 14.51
N GLU A 457 23.40 0.52 13.31
CA GLU A 457 24.65 0.66 12.56
C GLU A 457 24.70 2.07 11.93
N PRO A 458 25.89 2.66 11.69
CA PRO A 458 26.04 4.10 11.39
C PRO A 458 25.42 4.62 10.07
N ASP A 459 24.96 3.75 9.16
CA ASP A 459 24.66 4.11 7.75
C ASP A 459 23.16 4.10 7.36
N GLU A 460 22.22 4.08 8.30
CA GLU A 460 20.78 3.92 7.97
C GLU A 460 20.02 5.24 7.64
N MET A 461 19.13 5.16 6.64
CA MET A 461 18.41 6.26 5.98
C MET A 461 17.37 6.98 6.90
N ARG A 462 17.26 8.32 6.81
CA ARG A 462 16.42 9.20 7.65
C ARG A 462 14.92 8.82 7.75
N SER A 463 14.31 8.26 6.70
CA SER A 463 12.90 7.84 6.72
C SER A 463 12.65 6.63 7.64
N ILE A 464 13.65 5.74 7.78
CA ILE A 464 13.61 4.59 8.69
C ILE A 464 13.69 5.06 10.14
N PHE A 465 14.47 6.12 10.40
CA PHE A 465 14.56 6.74 11.71
C PHE A 465 13.21 7.33 12.17
N GLU A 466 12.52 8.07 11.30
CA GLU A 466 11.21 8.65 11.62
C GLU A 466 10.14 7.58 11.87
N GLU A 467 10.10 6.50 11.07
CA GLU A 467 9.17 5.39 11.30
C GLU A 467 9.46 4.68 12.63
N ARG A 468 10.74 4.42 12.94
CA ARG A 468 11.15 3.78 14.20
C ARG A 468 10.80 4.64 15.41
N GLU A 469 11.03 5.94 15.34
CA GLU A 469 10.68 6.89 16.41
C GLU A 469 9.17 6.93 16.64
N GLN A 470 8.35 6.91 15.58
CA GLN A 470 6.90 6.81 15.70
C GLN A 470 6.45 5.49 16.35
N ARG A 471 7.12 4.37 16.05
CA ARG A 471 6.82 3.06 16.66
C ARG A 471 7.22 3.03 18.14
N LYS A 472 8.37 3.61 18.50
CA LYS A 472 8.82 3.78 19.89
C LYS A 472 7.82 4.61 20.69
N ARG A 473 7.39 5.75 20.17
CA ARG A 473 6.36 6.60 20.81
C ARG A 473 5.04 5.88 21.02
N LEU A 474 4.60 5.10 20.03
CA LEU A 474 3.39 4.31 20.14
C LEU A 474 3.51 3.22 21.21
N TRP A 475 4.65 2.51 21.27
CA TRP A 475 4.91 1.54 22.33
C TRP A 475 4.90 2.18 23.71
N ASN A 476 5.60 3.31 23.89
CA ASN A 476 5.63 4.05 25.14
C ASN A 476 4.23 4.51 25.59
N ALA A 477 3.36 4.89 24.64
CA ALA A 477 1.97 5.23 24.93
C ALA A 477 1.15 4.01 25.39
N VAL A 478 1.32 2.86 24.73
CA VAL A 478 0.66 1.60 25.11
C VAL A 478 1.07 1.16 26.53
N VAL A 479 2.37 1.23 26.85
CA VAL A 479 2.87 0.91 28.20
C VAL A 479 2.33 1.89 29.25
N LYS A 480 2.33 3.20 28.95
CA LYS A 480 1.75 4.21 29.85
C LYS A 480 0.30 3.90 30.19
N MET A 481 -0.48 3.56 29.17
CA MET A 481 -1.89 3.25 29.30
C MET A 481 -2.14 2.03 30.18
N ASP A 482 -1.31 1.01 29.99
CA ASP A 482 -1.38 -0.21 30.79
C ASP A 482 -1.08 0.04 32.27
N ILE A 483 0.02 0.75 32.55
CA ILE A 483 0.38 1.17 33.92
C ILE A 483 -0.74 2.01 34.53
N HIS A 484 -1.27 2.98 33.78
CA HIS A 484 -2.37 3.83 34.25
C HIS A 484 -3.61 3.02 34.62
N THR A 485 -4.02 2.11 33.74
CA THR A 485 -5.21 1.28 33.94
C THR A 485 -5.01 0.33 35.13
N SER A 486 -3.82 -0.24 35.27
CA SER A 486 -3.46 -1.12 36.40
C SER A 486 -3.44 -0.38 37.74
N LEU A 487 -2.94 0.87 37.77
CA LEU A 487 -2.95 1.72 38.96
C LEU A 487 -4.38 2.05 39.41
N VAL A 488 -5.27 2.36 38.47
CA VAL A 488 -6.65 2.79 38.77
C VAL A 488 -7.55 1.62 39.14
N THR A 489 -7.45 0.50 38.42
CA THR A 489 -8.34 -0.66 38.60
C THR A 489 -7.80 -1.70 39.60
N GLY A 490 -6.52 -1.62 39.96
CA GLY A 490 -5.84 -2.65 40.77
C GLY A 490 -5.61 -3.97 40.03
N GLN A 491 -5.94 -4.05 38.73
CA GLN A 491 -5.75 -5.25 37.95
C GLN A 491 -4.27 -5.45 37.56
N ALA A 492 -3.85 -6.71 37.42
CA ALA A 492 -2.48 -7.03 37.03
C ALA A 492 -2.17 -6.62 35.58
N SER A 493 -0.99 -6.05 35.38
CA SER A 493 -0.46 -5.73 34.05
C SER A 493 -0.20 -7.01 33.23
N PRO A 494 -0.47 -7.00 31.91
CA PRO A 494 -0.13 -8.07 30.96
C PRO A 494 1.30 -7.96 30.41
N LEU A 495 2.07 -6.93 30.78
CA LEU A 495 3.43 -6.76 30.28
C LEU A 495 4.32 -7.87 30.83
N PRO A 496 5.14 -8.55 30.00
CA PRO A 496 6.06 -9.55 30.51
C PRO A 496 7.22 -8.85 31.24
N ALA A 497 7.83 -9.53 32.22
CA ALA A 497 8.87 -8.95 33.08
C ALA A 497 10.10 -8.46 32.28
N ASP A 498 10.34 -9.03 31.11
CA ASP A 498 11.41 -8.68 30.17
C ASP A 498 11.07 -7.49 29.25
N ALA A 499 9.83 -7.00 29.21
CA ALA A 499 9.41 -5.85 28.40
C ALA A 499 10.18 -4.55 28.73
N PHE A 500 10.80 -4.51 29.91
CA PHE A 500 11.55 -3.37 30.43
C PHE A 500 13.06 -3.52 30.29
N LEU A 501 13.58 -4.70 29.88
CA LEU A 501 15.03 -4.98 29.78
C LEU A 501 15.76 -4.12 28.75
N ALA A 502 15.07 -3.52 27.78
CA ALA A 502 15.70 -2.64 26.80
C ALA A 502 16.13 -1.27 27.37
N ASN A 503 15.61 -0.86 28.53
CA ASN A 503 15.85 0.47 29.13
C ASN A 503 16.17 0.41 30.64
N ALA A 504 16.25 -0.77 31.24
CA ALA A 504 16.46 -0.91 32.66
C ALA A 504 17.95 -0.79 33.02
N LEU A 505 18.30 0.38 33.56
CA LEU A 505 19.26 0.58 34.64
C LEU A 505 20.73 0.93 34.33
N ASP A 506 21.25 0.81 33.11
CA ASP A 506 22.66 1.21 32.85
C ASP A 506 22.89 2.72 32.60
N ASN A 507 21.85 3.56 32.57
CA ASN A 507 21.98 4.98 32.18
C ASN A 507 21.33 5.99 33.14
N VAL A 508 21.36 5.76 34.46
CA VAL A 508 20.93 6.81 35.42
C VAL A 508 21.89 8.01 35.46
N GLN A 509 23.10 7.89 34.89
CA GLN A 509 24.05 8.99 34.76
C GLN A 509 23.86 9.84 33.48
N GLY A 510 22.92 9.48 32.59
CA GLY A 510 22.63 10.19 31.34
C GLY A 510 21.13 10.31 31.08
N LEU A 511 20.42 11.02 31.96
CA LEU A 511 18.97 11.22 31.81
C LEU A 511 18.66 12.06 30.54
N PRO A 512 17.67 11.67 29.72
CA PRO A 512 17.29 12.42 28.52
C PRO A 512 16.85 13.85 28.82
N ASN A 513 17.18 14.81 27.94
CA ASN A 513 16.81 16.22 28.07
C ASN A 513 15.34 16.52 27.69
N ASN A 514 14.57 15.54 27.20
CA ASN A 514 13.18 15.72 26.78
C ASN A 514 12.20 15.02 27.73
N SER A 515 10.98 15.52 27.85
CA SER A 515 9.99 14.95 28.77
C SER A 515 9.45 13.59 28.29
N CYS A 516 9.47 13.37 26.97
CA CYS A 516 8.91 12.20 26.30
C CYS A 516 9.70 10.91 26.51
N ASP A 517 11.02 10.97 26.73
CA ASP A 517 11.84 9.79 27.04
C ASP A 517 12.05 9.58 28.56
N LEU A 518 11.81 10.63 29.37
CA LEU A 518 11.99 10.56 30.81
C LEU A 518 10.90 9.73 31.52
N ILE A 519 9.63 9.91 31.15
CA ILE A 519 8.53 9.14 31.75
C ILE A 519 8.67 7.63 31.47
N PRO A 520 8.97 7.19 30.23
CA PRO A 520 9.23 5.79 29.94
C PRO A 520 10.39 5.15 30.70
N ALA A 521 11.42 5.93 31.05
CA ALA A 521 12.54 5.43 31.86
C ALA A 521 12.12 4.97 33.27
N LEU A 522 10.92 5.34 33.72
CA LEU A 522 10.38 5.01 35.04
C LEU A 522 9.39 3.87 35.05
N TYR A 523 8.94 3.44 33.88
CA TYR A 523 8.04 2.31 33.78
C TYR A 523 8.55 1.06 34.51
N PRO A 524 9.86 0.73 34.53
CA PRO A 524 10.36 -0.40 35.32
C PRO A 524 10.07 -0.24 36.83
N LEU A 525 10.35 0.93 37.40
CA LEU A 525 10.12 1.22 38.82
C LEU A 525 8.63 1.17 39.18
N ILE A 526 7.78 1.82 38.36
CA ILE A 526 6.33 1.84 38.60
C ILE A 526 5.73 0.44 38.43
N TYR A 527 6.23 -0.33 37.47
CA TYR A 527 5.83 -1.71 37.26
C TYR A 527 6.24 -2.62 38.41
N GLU A 528 7.43 -2.43 38.99
CA GLU A 528 7.88 -3.14 40.18
C GLU A 528 6.94 -2.87 41.37
N ILE A 529 6.62 -1.60 41.62
CA ILE A 529 5.65 -1.18 42.65
C ILE A 529 4.30 -1.86 42.42
N LEU A 530 3.77 -1.79 41.19
CA LEU A 530 2.50 -2.42 40.82
C LEU A 530 2.52 -3.94 41.02
N THR A 531 3.62 -4.59 40.65
CA THR A 531 3.77 -6.04 40.81
C THR A 531 3.75 -6.40 42.28
N LYS A 532 4.54 -5.73 43.13
CA LYS A 532 4.49 -5.95 44.58
C LYS A 532 3.08 -5.75 45.14
N LEU A 533 2.42 -4.64 44.81
CA LEU A 533 1.10 -4.31 45.35
C LEU A 533 -0.03 -5.26 44.88
N ASN A 534 0.09 -5.84 43.69
CA ASN A 534 -0.95 -6.68 43.08
C ASN A 534 -0.67 -8.19 43.18
N THR A 535 0.55 -8.62 43.49
CA THR A 535 0.94 -10.04 43.57
C THR A 535 1.34 -10.53 44.95
N SER A 536 1.68 -9.65 45.90
CA SER A 536 2.16 -10.11 47.21
C SER A 536 1.01 -10.69 48.03
N MET A 537 1.23 -11.87 48.63
CA MET A 537 0.33 -12.42 49.67
C MET A 537 0.49 -11.68 51.00
N GLU A 538 1.65 -11.04 51.23
CA GLU A 538 1.98 -10.24 52.41
C GLU A 538 1.98 -8.74 52.06
N MET A 539 1.52 -7.88 52.98
CA MET A 539 1.56 -6.43 52.75
C MET A 539 3.00 -5.91 52.65
N ILE A 540 3.27 -5.02 51.69
CA ILE A 540 4.54 -4.29 51.57
C ILE A 540 4.83 -3.54 52.88
N SER A 541 6.07 -3.57 53.37
CA SER A 541 6.43 -2.89 54.62
C SER A 541 6.39 -1.36 54.48
N TYR A 542 6.14 -0.63 55.58
CA TYR A 542 6.11 0.83 55.53
C TYR A 542 7.48 1.45 55.18
N GLU A 543 8.58 0.78 55.54
CA GLU A 543 9.93 1.19 55.16
C GLU A 543 10.15 1.12 53.64
N GLU A 544 9.70 0.04 52.99
CA GLU A 544 9.72 -0.07 51.53
C GLU A 544 8.82 0.97 50.87
N VAL A 545 7.66 1.27 51.45
CA VAL A 545 6.78 2.36 50.98
C VAL A 545 7.49 3.71 51.00
N LEU A 546 8.25 4.02 52.06
CA LEU A 546 9.04 5.25 52.14
C LEU A 546 10.20 5.28 51.14
N HIS A 547 10.84 4.14 50.89
CA HIS A 547 11.87 4.01 49.87
C HIS A 547 11.33 4.32 48.47
N TYR A 548 10.23 3.68 48.06
CA TYR A 548 9.60 3.94 46.76
C TYR A 548 9.02 5.35 46.66
N ASP A 549 8.46 5.93 47.75
CA ASP A 549 8.01 7.33 47.79
C ASP A 549 9.15 8.30 47.45
N THR A 550 10.33 8.07 48.04
CA THR A 550 11.51 8.89 47.81
C THR A 550 11.95 8.85 46.35
N GLU A 551 12.02 7.65 45.75
CA GLU A 551 12.40 7.50 44.35
C GLU A 551 11.37 8.12 43.38
N VAL A 552 10.07 7.89 43.60
CA VAL A 552 9.00 8.48 42.78
C VAL A 552 9.06 10.01 42.86
N ARG A 553 9.24 10.58 44.06
CA ARG A 553 9.36 12.04 44.25
C ARG A 553 10.62 12.63 43.62
N ARG A 554 11.74 11.90 43.69
CA ARG A 554 12.99 12.32 43.04
C ARG A 554 12.76 12.53 41.55
N VAL A 555 12.07 11.60 40.90
CA VAL A 555 11.85 11.70 39.45
C VAL A 555 10.69 12.61 39.08
N MET A 556 9.65 12.70 39.91
CA MET A 556 8.59 13.69 39.75
C MET A 556 9.16 15.11 39.64
N ARG A 557 10.13 15.48 40.50
CA ARG A 557 10.82 16.78 40.43
C ARG A 557 11.55 16.99 39.09
N LEU A 558 12.26 15.97 38.63
CA LEU A 558 12.98 16.01 37.36
C LEU A 558 12.01 16.17 36.18
N ALA A 559 10.92 15.40 36.16
CA ALA A 559 9.94 15.41 35.08
C ALA A 559 9.17 16.73 34.97
N VAL A 560 8.79 17.32 36.11
CA VAL A 560 8.15 18.64 36.14
C VAL A 560 9.09 19.72 35.60
N SER A 561 10.36 19.72 36.02
CA SER A 561 11.35 20.70 35.55
C SER A 561 11.63 20.65 34.04
N THR A 562 11.50 19.47 33.43
CA THR A 562 11.65 19.30 31.97
C THR A 562 10.36 19.64 31.24
N ALA A 563 9.19 19.27 31.77
CA ALA A 563 7.89 19.51 31.14
C ALA A 563 7.48 20.99 31.12
N GLU A 564 7.94 21.80 32.09
CA GLU A 564 7.77 23.27 32.09
C GLU A 564 8.32 23.92 30.82
N LYS A 565 9.34 23.32 30.18
CA LYS A 565 9.93 23.83 28.94
C LYS A 565 9.12 23.48 27.68
N GLU A 566 8.16 22.58 27.77
CA GLU A 566 7.41 22.04 26.62
C GLU A 566 5.93 22.47 26.59
N SER A 567 5.16 22.26 27.68
CA SER A 567 3.74 22.65 27.74
C SER A 567 3.13 22.53 29.16
N TYR A 568 2.30 23.49 29.55
CA TYR A 568 1.56 23.49 30.82
C TYR A 568 0.66 22.25 31.02
N VAL A 569 -0.03 21.81 29.96
CA VAL A 569 -0.93 20.65 30.01
C VAL A 569 -0.14 19.37 30.26
N MET A 570 1.03 19.25 29.66
CA MET A 570 1.90 18.09 29.82
C MET A 570 2.50 18.03 31.24
N CYS A 571 2.92 19.19 31.77
CA CYS A 571 3.39 19.31 33.16
C CYS A 571 2.31 18.87 34.16
N THR A 572 1.10 19.41 34.03
CA THR A 572 -0.04 19.10 34.90
C THR A 572 -0.42 17.62 34.82
N THR A 573 -0.51 17.06 33.62
CA THR A 573 -0.88 15.64 33.42
C THR A 573 0.17 14.70 34.01
N THR A 574 1.44 15.08 33.92
CA THR A 574 2.57 14.30 34.46
C THR A 574 2.60 14.36 35.98
N ASP A 575 2.39 15.54 36.58
CA ASP A 575 2.27 15.72 38.03
C ASP A 575 1.10 14.89 38.60
N ILE A 576 -0.10 14.96 37.98
CA ILE A 576 -1.26 14.15 38.37
C ILE A 576 -0.94 12.66 38.33
N PHE A 577 -0.26 12.19 37.28
CA PHE A 577 0.14 10.79 37.16
C PHE A 577 1.02 10.34 38.33
N PHE A 578 2.07 11.09 38.67
CA PHE A 578 2.95 10.74 39.80
C PHE A 578 2.24 10.77 41.14
N ARG A 579 1.37 11.76 41.37
CA ARG A 579 0.57 11.82 42.61
C ARG A 579 -0.34 10.60 42.75
N ARG A 580 -0.92 10.11 41.65
CA ARG A 580 -1.70 8.86 41.67
C ARG A 580 -0.86 7.65 42.04
N VAL A 581 0.37 7.53 41.52
CA VAL A 581 1.31 6.46 41.92
C VAL A 581 1.57 6.51 43.43
N LEU A 582 1.86 7.70 43.96
CA LEU A 582 2.08 7.89 45.40
C LEU A 582 0.84 7.54 46.23
N MET A 583 -0.36 7.94 45.78
CA MET A 583 -1.60 7.56 46.47
C MET A 583 -1.81 6.05 46.51
N VAL A 584 -1.56 5.36 45.39
CA VAL A 584 -1.68 3.89 45.32
C VAL A 584 -0.66 3.20 46.22
N LEU A 585 0.57 3.71 46.28
CA LEU A 585 1.64 3.18 47.14
C LEU A 585 1.29 3.30 48.64
N HIS A 586 0.73 4.43 49.05
CA HIS A 586 0.38 4.69 50.46
C HIS A 586 -0.99 4.14 50.87
N ARG A 587 -1.79 3.61 49.94
CA ARG A 587 -3.21 3.31 50.17
C ARG A 587 -3.49 2.39 51.37
N TYR A 588 -2.66 1.38 51.61
CA TYR A 588 -2.89 0.39 52.67
C TYR A 588 -2.70 1.01 54.06
N TYR A 589 -1.72 1.90 54.19
CA TYR A 589 -1.38 2.57 55.44
C TYR A 589 -2.26 3.80 55.70
N ALA A 590 -2.69 4.48 54.63
CA ALA A 590 -3.55 5.66 54.73
C ALA A 590 -4.99 5.36 55.20
N LEU A 591 -5.41 4.09 55.17
CA LEU A 591 -6.73 3.66 55.65
C LEU A 591 -6.75 3.32 57.15
N ASP A 592 -5.60 3.33 57.83
CA ASP A 592 -5.54 3.14 59.27
C ASP A 592 -6.10 4.39 60.01
N PRO A 593 -7.05 4.24 60.95
CA PRO A 593 -7.61 5.37 61.69
C PRO A 593 -6.59 6.23 62.44
N ASP A 594 -5.44 5.66 62.83
CA ASP A 594 -4.35 6.35 63.54
C ASP A 594 -3.08 6.49 62.68
N ALA A 595 -3.23 6.39 61.35
CA ALA A 595 -2.14 6.52 60.38
C ALA A 595 -1.21 7.72 60.62
N PRO A 596 -1.70 8.93 60.98
CA PRO A 596 -0.81 10.08 61.19
C PRO A 596 0.23 9.90 62.31
N ASN A 597 -0.06 9.05 63.30
CA ASN A 597 0.82 8.83 64.46
C ASN A 597 1.70 7.58 64.28
N ILE A 598 1.17 6.53 63.65
CA ILE A 598 1.84 5.22 63.51
C ILE A 598 2.71 5.18 62.24
N TYR A 599 2.29 5.89 61.19
CA TYR A 599 2.97 5.96 59.90
C TYR A 599 3.33 7.41 59.55
N PRO A 600 4.12 8.12 60.38
CA PRO A 600 4.49 9.49 60.09
C PRO A 600 5.39 9.53 58.84
N ARG A 601 5.19 10.54 57.99
CA ARG A 601 6.26 10.95 57.06
C ARG A 601 7.32 11.62 57.91
N HIS A 602 8.54 11.11 57.94
CA HIS A 602 9.67 11.88 58.45
C HIS A 602 9.81 13.17 57.62
N THR A 603 9.31 14.28 58.14
CA THR A 603 9.52 15.64 57.61
C THR A 603 10.95 16.07 57.93
N GLY A 604 11.93 15.42 57.30
CA GLY A 604 13.35 15.75 57.40
C GLY A 604 13.78 16.90 56.50
N LEU A 605 12.85 17.62 55.86
CA LEU A 605 13.10 18.85 55.11
C LEU A 605 11.96 19.83 55.40
N ARG A 606 12.27 20.86 56.19
CA ARG A 606 11.39 21.99 56.44
C ARG A 606 10.88 22.55 55.11
N SER A 607 9.58 22.78 55.11
CA SER A 607 8.83 23.61 54.17
C SER A 607 9.57 24.91 53.81
N SER A 608 9.96 25.02 52.55
CA SER A 608 9.72 26.24 51.80
C SER A 608 8.96 25.80 50.55
N VAL A 609 7.99 26.62 50.13
CA VAL A 609 7.04 26.38 49.02
C VAL A 609 5.83 25.51 49.39
N VAL A 610 4.97 26.07 50.26
CA VAL A 610 3.52 25.88 50.14
C VAL A 610 2.97 27.17 49.55
N SER A 611 2.83 27.21 48.22
CA SER A 611 1.90 28.07 47.47
C SER A 611 1.99 27.72 45.99
N CYS A 612 1.10 26.84 45.53
CA CYS A 612 0.45 26.82 44.20
C CYS A 612 -0.50 25.62 44.14
#